data_AF-A0A7G8DFV8-F1
#
_entry.id   AF-A0A7G8DFV8-F1
#
_cell.length_a   1.000
_cell.length_b   1.000
_cell.length_c   1.000
_cell.angle_alpha   90.00
_cell.angle_beta   90.00
_cell.angle_gamma   90.00
#
_symmetry.space_group_name_H-M   'P 1'
#
loop_
_entity.id
_entity.type
_entity.pdbx_description
1 polymer ?
#
loop_
_entity_poly.entity_id
_entity_poly.type
_entity_poly.pdbx_seq_one_letter_code
_entity_poly.pdbx_strand_id
1 'polypeptide(L)' 'MKKRLVSIDGELAKHRGPASERQSDLLRMRRETLLEMRDAERAFWGD' A
#
# COMPACT_ATOMS: atom_id res chain seq x y z
N MET A 1 -5.73 6.71 -5.32
CA MET A 1 -5.05 5.92 -4.26
C MET A 1 -5.67 4.54 -4.05
N LYS A 2 -6.98 4.41 -3.80
CA LYS A 2 -7.66 3.09 -3.62
C LYS A 2 -7.38 2.05 -4.72
N LYS A 3 -7.38 2.45 -6.01
CA LYS A 3 -7.01 1.55 -7.14
C LYS A 3 -5.56 1.06 -7.10
N ARG A 4 -4.61 1.92 -6.67
CA ARG A 4 -3.18 1.60 -6.51
C ARG A 4 -3.00 0.57 -5.39
N LEU A 5 -3.67 0.77 -4.27
CA LEU A 5 -3.62 -0.15 -3.11
C LEU A 5 -4.14 -1.55 -3.48
N VAL A 6 -5.29 -1.63 -4.15
CA VAL A 6 -5.88 -2.92 -4.60
C VAL A 6 -4.93 -3.68 -5.55
N SER A 7 -4.24 -2.97 -6.44
CA SER A 7 -3.27 -3.59 -7.34
C SER A 7 -2.09 -4.20 -6.57
N ILE A 8 -1.53 -3.45 -5.61
CA ILE A 8 -0.42 -3.91 -4.76
C ILE A 8 -0.84 -5.12 -3.91
N ASP A 9 -2.03 -5.07 -3.31
CA ASP A 9 -2.56 -6.17 -2.50
C ASP A 9 -2.82 -7.42 -3.36
N GLY A 10 -3.29 -7.24 -4.60
CA GLY A 10 -3.48 -8.35 -5.55
C GLY A 10 -2.18 -9.03 -5.97
N GLU A 11 -1.08 -8.28 -6.11
CA GLU A 11 0.25 -8.85 -6.37
C GLU A 11 0.81 -9.58 -5.13
N LEU A 12 0.63 -9.02 -3.93
CA LEU A 12 1.10 -9.62 -2.67
C LEU A 12 0.35 -10.90 -2.32
N ALA A 13 -0.96 -10.97 -2.61
CA ALA A 13 -1.81 -12.11 -2.27
C ALA A 13 -1.46 -13.41 -3.01
N LYS A 14 -0.75 -13.33 -4.15
CA LYS A 14 -0.39 -14.49 -4.98
C LYS A 14 0.73 -15.35 -4.40
N HIS A 15 1.37 -14.91 -3.32
CA HIS A 15 2.57 -15.57 -2.79
C HIS A 15 2.39 -16.06 -1.35
N ARG A 16 2.98 -17.22 -1.05
CA ARG A 16 3.14 -17.77 0.29
C ARG A 16 4.62 -18.07 0.51
N GLY A 17 5.24 -17.41 1.48
CA GLY A 17 6.67 -17.57 1.80
C GLY A 17 7.34 -16.25 2.22
N PRO A 18 8.64 -16.26 2.51
CA PRO A 18 9.42 -15.06 2.80
C PRO A 18 9.34 -14.06 1.65
N ALA A 19 9.33 -12.76 1.97
CA ALA A 19 9.26 -11.72 0.96
C ALA A 19 10.52 -11.69 0.09
N SER A 20 10.35 -11.81 -1.23
CA SER A 20 11.41 -11.47 -2.18
C SER A 20 11.68 -9.95 -2.17
N GLU A 21 12.77 -9.51 -2.82
CA GLU A 21 13.09 -8.09 -2.96
C GLU A 21 11.94 -7.30 -3.59
N ARG A 22 11.37 -7.79 -4.69
CA ARG A 22 10.17 -7.21 -5.32
C ARG A 22 8.99 -7.12 -4.36
N GLN A 23 8.79 -8.10 -3.48
CA GLN A 23 7.71 -8.04 -2.49
C GLN A 23 8.00 -7.03 -1.39
N SER A 24 9.26 -6.88 -0.99
CA SER A 24 9.68 -5.83 -0.06
C SER A 24 9.40 -4.45 -0.64
N ASP A 25 9.63 -4.25 -1.93
CA ASP A 25 9.27 -3.01 -2.64
C ASP A 25 7.75 -2.80 -2.71
N LEU A 26 6.98 -3.85 -3.02
CA LEU A 26 5.51 -3.80 -2.98
C LEU A 26 5.00 -3.42 -1.59
N LEU A 27 5.56 -3.98 -0.52
CA LEU A 27 5.21 -3.63 0.86
C LEU A 27 5.58 -2.17 1.19
N ARG A 28 6.71 -1.67 0.70
CA ARG A 28 7.10 -0.25 0.87
C ARG A 28 6.11 0.68 0.16
N MET A 29 5.79 0.39 -1.11
CA MET A 29 4.79 1.14 -1.88
C MET A 29 3.40 1.08 -1.24
N ARG A 30 3.02 -0.08 -0.66
CA ARG A 30 1.77 -0.24 0.09
C ARG A 30 1.73 0.71 1.29
N ARG A 31 2.81 0.74 2.08
CA ARG A 31 2.94 1.63 3.25
C ARG A 31 2.83 3.09 2.84
N GLU A 32 3.55 3.52 1.81
CA GLU A 32 3.49 4.89 1.29
C GLU A 32 2.07 5.27 0.85
N THR A 33 1.40 4.39 0.09
CA THR A 33 0.03 4.63 -0.36
C THR A 33 -0.95 4.78 0.80
N LEU A 34 -0.78 4.01 1.88
CA LEU A 34 -1.62 4.11 3.08
C LEU A 34 -1.37 5.42 3.84
N LEU A 35 -0.12 5.88 3.91
CA LEU A 35 0.22 7.17 4.51
C LEU A 35 -0.36 8.34 3.71
N GLU A 36 -0.21 8.32 2.39
CA GLU A 36 -0.85 9.31 1.49
C GLU A 36 -2.37 9.36 1.71
N MET A 37 -3.03 8.20 1.84
CA MET A 37 -4.46 8.15 2.12
C MET A 37 -4.79 8.73 3.49
N ARG A 38 -4.07 8.37 4.54
CA ARG A 38 -4.26 8.93 5.89
C ARG A 38 -4.11 10.45 5.88
N ASP A 39 -3.09 10.96 5.20
CA ASP A 39 -2.81 12.40 5.16
C ASP A 39 -3.89 13.14 4.34
N ALA A 40 -4.41 12.53 3.27
CA ALA A 40 -5.55 13.04 2.53
C ALA A 40 -6.86 13.06 3.36
N GLU A 41 -7.12 12.01 4.16
CA GLU A 41 -8.26 11.98 5.07
C GLU A 41 -8.15 13.09 6.13
N ARG A 42 -6.95 13.28 6.73
CA ARG A 42 -6.72 14.40 7.68
C ARG A 42 -6.94 15.76 7.03
N ALA A 43 -6.44 15.96 5.81
CA ALA A 43 -6.63 17.21 5.09
C ALA A 43 -8.10 17.46 4.74
N PHE A 44 -8.89 16.40 4.53
CA PHE A 44 -10.32 16.51 4.19
C PHE A 44 -11.20 16.74 5.43
N TRP A 45 -10.97 16.01 6.51
CA TRP A 45 -11.81 16.08 7.72
C TRP A 45 -11.36 17.15 8.72
N GLY A 46 -10.08 17.55 8.68
CA GLY A 46 -9.44 18.39 9.70
C GLY A 46 -9.22 17.61 10.99
N ASP A 47 -7.98 17.59 11.50
CA ASP A 47 -7.75 17.32 12.93
C ASP A 47 -8.32 18.48 13.77
#